data_AF-A0A7V4G040-F1
#
_entry.id   AF-A0A7V4G040-F1
#
_cell.length_a   1.000
_cell.length_b   1.000
_cell.length_c   1.000
_cell.angle_alpha   90.00
_cell.angle_beta   90.00
_cell.angle_gamma   90.00
#
_symmetry.space_group_name_H-M   'P 1'
#
loop_
_entity.id
_entity.type
_entity.pdbx_description
1 polymer ?
#
loop_
_entity_poly.entity_id
_entity_poly.type
_entity_poly.pdbx_seq_one_letter_code
_entity_poly.pdbx_strand_id
1 'polypeptide(L)'
;MRAHVFLCMLSYYVEWHMRRSLAPLLFDDDDKAAGEALRASMVVPAQRSPKAVRKADRKRTDDDMPVQSFVSLLRDLATIVKNQIQPKPPVDAGGAFDVITRPTAHQRRALQLLKMKL
;
A
#
# COMPACT_ATOMS: atom_id res chain seq x y z
N MET A 1 -3.20 -25.58 -19.46
CA MET A 1 -3.47 -25.37 -18.01
C MET A 1 -2.21 -25.03 -17.16
N ARG A 2 -1.09 -24.56 -17.74
CA ARG A 2 0.12 -24.14 -16.96
C ARG A 2 0.22 -22.62 -16.72
N ALA A 3 -0.45 -21.82 -17.56
CA ALA A 3 -0.43 -20.36 -17.47
C ALA A 3 -1.07 -19.84 -16.16
N HIS A 4 -2.08 -20.52 -15.62
CA HIS A 4 -2.73 -20.12 -14.36
C HIS A 4 -1.77 -20.18 -13.17
N VAL A 5 -1.01 -21.27 -13.02
CA VAL A 5 -0.02 -21.43 -11.94
C VAL A 5 1.05 -20.35 -12.04
N PHE A 6 1.54 -20.07 -13.26
CA PHE A 6 2.50 -19.00 -13.49
C PHE A 6 1.95 -17.63 -13.08
N LEU A 7 0.72 -17.30 -13.48
CA LEU A 7 0.08 -16.04 -13.10
C LEU A 7 -0.13 -15.95 -11.58
N CYS A 8 -0.54 -17.02 -10.91
CA CYS A 8 -0.69 -17.04 -9.45
C CYS A 8 0.65 -16.81 -8.73
N MET A 9 1.72 -17.45 -9.19
CA MET A 9 3.06 -17.27 -8.62
C MET A 9 3.55 -15.83 -8.81
N LEU A 10 3.33 -15.25 -9.99
CA LEU A 10 3.69 -13.86 -10.26
C LEU A 10 2.91 -12.89 -9.38
N SER A 11 1.59 -13.06 -9.27
CA SER A 11 0.74 -12.23 -8.42
C SER A 11 1.18 -12.30 -6.96
N TYR A 12 1.48 -13.50 -6.44
CA TYR A 12 1.96 -13.68 -5.07
C TYR A 12 3.33 -13.01 -4.86
N TYR A 13 4.23 -13.13 -5.82
CA TYR A 13 5.55 -12.49 -5.77
C TYR A 13 5.44 -10.96 -5.70
N VAL A 14 4.59 -10.38 -6.56
CA VAL A 14 4.32 -8.93 -6.56
C VAL A 14 3.68 -8.51 -5.25
N GLU A 15 2.66 -9.23 -4.76
CA GLU A 15 2.00 -8.94 -3.49
C GLU A 15 3.00 -8.95 -2.33
N TRP A 16 3.86 -9.97 -2.26
CA TRP A 16 4.89 -10.06 -1.22
C TRP A 16 5.84 -8.85 -1.23
N HIS A 17 6.30 -8.45 -2.41
CA HIS A 17 7.16 -7.28 -2.58
C HIS A 17 6.45 -5.96 -2.19
N MET A 18 5.18 -5.81 -2.57
CA MET A 18 4.38 -4.66 -2.20
C MET A 18 4.15 -4.60 -0.70
N ARG A 19 3.75 -5.70 -0.06
CA ARG A 19 3.53 -5.77 1.39
C ARG A 19 4.79 -5.42 2.17
N ARG A 20 5.96 -5.92 1.75
CA ARG A 20 7.24 -5.57 2.37
C ARG A 20 7.50 -4.06 2.32
N SER A 21 7.23 -3.43 1.20
CA SER A 21 7.45 -1.98 1.02
C SER A 21 6.40 -1.14 1.78
N LEU A 22 5.16 -1.63 1.83
CA LEU A 22 4.01 -0.96 2.45
C LEU A 22 3.82 -1.30 3.93
N ALA A 23 4.67 -2.17 4.51
CA ALA A 23 4.59 -2.58 5.92
C ALA A 23 4.38 -1.42 6.93
N PRO A 24 4.98 -0.21 6.73
CA PRO A 24 4.71 0.92 7.61
C PRO A 24 3.23 1.35 7.66
N LEU A 25 2.45 1.11 6.61
CA LEU A 25 1.01 1.46 6.51
C LEU A 25 0.07 0.26 6.70
N LEU A 26 0.62 -0.94 6.81
CA LEU A 26 -0.13 -2.19 6.99
C LEU A 26 -0.06 -2.68 8.44
N PHE A 27 -0.92 -3.64 8.79
CA PHE A 27 -0.83 -4.41 10.03
C PHE A 27 0.34 -5.43 10.06
N ASP A 28 1.35 -5.22 9.21
CA ASP A 28 2.56 -6.02 9.14
C ASP A 28 3.65 -5.40 10.02
N ASP A 29 4.57 -6.20 10.55
CA ASP A 29 5.68 -5.69 11.34
C ASP A 29 6.74 -5.04 10.43
N ASP A 30 6.96 -3.74 10.59
CA ASP A 30 7.98 -2.96 9.88
C ASP A 30 9.31 -2.84 10.65
N ASP A 31 9.41 -3.41 11.84
CA ASP A 31 10.62 -3.48 12.66
C ASP A 31 10.92 -4.94 13.08
N LYS A 32 11.10 -5.79 12.07
CA LYS A 32 11.36 -7.23 12.29
C LYS A 32 12.61 -7.49 13.12
N ALA A 33 13.63 -6.65 13.01
CA ALA A 33 14.86 -6.77 13.78
C ALA A 33 14.60 -6.63 15.29
N ALA A 34 13.74 -5.69 15.71
CA ALA A 34 13.35 -5.58 17.12
C ALA A 34 12.57 -6.82 17.59
N GLY A 35 11.69 -7.39 16.75
CA GLY A 35 11.00 -8.66 17.06
C GLY A 35 11.96 -9.85 17.16
N GLU A 36 12.96 -9.92 16.29
CA GLU A 36 14.01 -10.95 16.29
C GLU A 36 14.92 -10.84 17.51
N ALA A 37 15.26 -9.62 17.95
CA ALA A 37 16.07 -9.39 19.15
C ALA A 37 15.36 -9.85 20.44
N LEU A 38 14.02 -9.84 20.47
CA LEU A 38 13.22 -10.36 21.60
C LEU A 38 13.17 -11.89 21.61
N ARG A 39 13.52 -12.55 20.51
CA ARG A 39 13.41 -13.99 20.35
C ARG A 39 14.66 -14.69 20.90
N ALA A 40 14.47 -15.52 21.92
CA ALA A 40 15.56 -16.26 22.56
C ALA A 40 16.22 -17.34 21.68
N SER A 41 15.50 -17.87 20.68
CA SER A 41 16.04 -18.93 19.78
C SER A 41 15.26 -19.03 18.47
N MET A 42 15.94 -19.44 17.39
CA MET A 42 15.40 -19.63 16.04
C MET A 42 14.34 -20.76 15.93
N VAL A 43 14.14 -21.56 16.97
CA VAL A 43 13.07 -22.59 16.98
C VAL A 43 11.82 -22.17 17.77
N VAL A 44 11.90 -21.10 18.58
CA VAL A 44 10.75 -20.54 19.33
C VAL A 44 9.90 -19.69 18.39
N PRO A 45 8.56 -19.54 18.54
CA PRO A 45 7.77 -18.68 17.66
C PRO A 45 8.31 -17.25 17.48
N ALA A 46 8.09 -16.66 16.32
CA ALA A 46 8.48 -15.27 16.05
C ALA A 46 7.73 -14.30 16.96
N GLN A 47 8.44 -13.31 17.51
CA GLN A 47 7.84 -12.26 18.32
C GLN A 47 7.59 -11.01 17.48
N ARG A 48 6.50 -10.31 17.80
CA ARG A 48 6.18 -9.02 17.20
C ARG A 48 7.00 -7.94 17.89
N SER A 49 7.47 -6.95 17.12
CA SER A 49 8.16 -5.80 17.67
C SER A 49 7.23 -4.96 18.57
N PRO A 50 7.77 -4.24 19.56
CA PRO A 50 6.96 -3.31 20.36
C PRO A 50 6.24 -2.27 19.49
N LYS A 51 6.87 -1.87 18.38
CA LYS A 51 6.27 -0.97 17.38
C LYS A 51 5.04 -1.59 16.73
N ALA A 52 5.12 -2.85 16.29
CA ALA A 52 4.00 -3.55 15.68
C ALA A 52 2.84 -3.78 16.66
N VAL A 53 3.13 -4.01 17.95
CA VAL A 53 2.10 -4.09 19.00
C VAL A 53 1.39 -2.76 19.15
N ARG A 54 2.12 -1.66 19.39
CA ARG A 54 1.52 -0.30 19.48
C ARG A 54 0.72 0.07 18.25
N LYS A 55 1.23 -0.24 17.06
CA LYS A 55 0.57 0.02 15.77
C LYS A 55 -0.75 -0.74 15.64
N ALA A 56 -0.78 -1.99 16.09
CA ALA A 56 -1.99 -2.81 16.08
C ALA A 56 -3.04 -2.31 17.09
N ASP A 57 -2.61 -1.94 18.30
CA ASP A 57 -3.49 -1.47 19.37
C ASP A 57 -4.11 -0.11 19.01
N ARG A 58 -3.27 0.82 18.54
CA ARG A 58 -3.70 2.18 18.15
C ARG A 58 -4.43 2.21 16.81
N LYS A 59 -4.23 1.19 15.96
CA LYS A 59 -4.63 1.16 14.54
C LYS A 59 -4.13 2.37 13.75
N ARG A 60 -3.03 2.98 14.22
CA ARG A 60 -2.38 4.15 13.62
C ARG A 60 -0.88 3.98 13.69
N THR A 61 -0.18 4.54 12.71
CA THR A 61 1.28 4.60 12.70
C THR A 61 1.78 5.61 13.74
N ASP A 62 3.10 5.62 13.97
CA ASP A 62 3.75 6.64 14.82
C ASP A 62 3.58 8.05 14.23
N ASP A 63 3.52 8.18 12.89
CA ASP A 63 3.21 9.43 12.16
C ASP A 63 1.72 9.80 12.14
N ASP A 64 0.89 9.15 12.97
CA ASP A 64 -0.55 9.35 13.04
C ASP A 64 -1.32 9.05 11.73
N MET A 65 -0.81 8.15 10.88
CA MET A 65 -1.57 7.69 9.70
C MET A 65 -2.41 6.45 10.05
N PRO A 66 -3.63 6.31 9.50
CA PRO A 66 -4.42 5.10 9.70
C PRO A 66 -3.72 3.87 9.14
N VAL A 67 -3.78 2.76 9.88
CA VAL A 67 -3.27 1.45 9.44
C VAL A 67 -4.43 0.66 8.83
N GLN A 68 -4.17 -0.02 7.71
CA GLN A 68 -5.22 -0.74 7.00
C GLN A 68 -4.75 -2.11 6.47
N SER A 69 -5.71 -2.95 6.07
CA SER A 69 -5.41 -4.19 5.38
C SER A 69 -4.82 -3.90 3.99
N PHE A 70 -4.05 -4.82 3.42
CA PHE A 70 -3.48 -4.65 2.08
C PHE A 70 -4.56 -4.44 1.02
N VAL A 71 -5.66 -5.20 1.07
CA VAL A 71 -6.79 -5.07 0.14
C VAL A 71 -7.47 -3.70 0.29
N SER A 72 -7.63 -3.22 1.52
CA SER A 72 -8.17 -1.87 1.79
C SER A 72 -7.27 -0.79 1.20
N LEU A 73 -5.94 -0.92 1.36
CA LEU A 73 -4.98 0.03 0.81
C LEU A 73 -4.99 0.03 -0.72
N LEU A 74 -5.08 -1.14 -1.36
CA LEU A 74 -5.22 -1.21 -2.81
C LEU A 74 -6.53 -0.57 -3.28
N ARG A 75 -7.62 -0.75 -2.54
CA ARG A 75 -8.91 -0.09 -2.85
C ARG A 75 -8.82 1.42 -2.71
N ASP A 76 -8.13 1.92 -1.69
CA ASP A 76 -7.87 3.35 -1.52
C ASP A 76 -7.04 3.90 -2.68
N LEU A 77 -5.93 3.24 -3.02
CA LEU A 77 -5.09 3.61 -4.17
C LEU A 77 -5.84 3.56 -5.50
N ALA A 78 -6.79 2.64 -5.68
CA ALA A 78 -7.61 2.53 -6.88
C ALA A 78 -8.54 3.75 -7.10
N THR A 79 -8.70 4.63 -6.11
CA THR A 79 -9.43 5.90 -6.29
C THR A 79 -8.61 6.97 -7.02
N ILE A 80 -7.31 6.74 -7.21
CA ILE A 80 -6.47 7.55 -8.09
C ILE A 80 -6.75 7.14 -9.53
N VAL A 81 -7.44 8.02 -10.26
CA VAL A 81 -7.85 7.76 -11.64
C VAL A 81 -7.45 8.89 -12.56
N LYS A 82 -7.30 8.55 -13.85
CA LYS A 82 -7.16 9.50 -14.94
C LYS A 82 -8.52 9.65 -15.62
N ASN A 83 -9.16 10.80 -15.42
CA ASN A 83 -10.48 11.10 -15.99
C ASN A 83 -10.32 11.86 -17.30
N GLN A 84 -10.85 11.33 -18.39
CA GLN A 84 -10.94 12.04 -19.65
C GLN A 84 -12.25 12.85 -19.68
N ILE A 85 -12.15 14.16 -19.85
CA ILE A 85 -13.28 15.07 -19.84
C ILE A 85 -13.50 15.59 -21.27
N GLN A 86 -14.71 15.38 -21.79
CA GLN A 86 -15.16 15.93 -23.07
C GLN A 86 -16.22 17.01 -22.80
N PRO A 87 -15.88 18.31 -22.96
CA PRO A 87 -16.86 19.38 -22.84
C PRO A 87 -17.97 19.27 -23.90
N LYS A 88 -19.21 19.60 -23.53
CA LYS A 88 -20.35 19.67 -24.45
C LYS A 88 -20.40 21.06 -25.12
N PRO A 89 -20.72 21.17 -26.42
CA PRO A 89 -20.92 22.46 -27.09
C PRO A 89 -21.96 23.35 -26.35
N PRO A 90 -21.86 24.69 -26.39
CA PRO A 90 -21.19 25.51 -27.41
C PRO A 90 -19.82 26.05 -26.97
N VAL A 91 -19.17 25.40 -26.00
CA VAL A 91 -17.86 25.83 -25.53
C VAL A 91 -16.83 25.60 -26.64
N ASP A 92 -16.47 26.66 -27.36
CA ASP A 92 -15.46 26.68 -28.44
C ASP A 92 -14.01 26.44 -27.96
N ALA A 93 -13.81 25.90 -26.75
CA ALA A 93 -12.55 26.05 -26.00
C ALA A 93 -11.69 24.79 -25.85
N GLY A 94 -11.93 23.71 -26.62
CA GLY A 94 -10.93 22.65 -26.78
C GLY A 94 -11.44 21.22 -26.79
N GLY A 95 -10.64 20.32 -27.38
CA GLY A 95 -10.88 18.88 -27.43
C GLY A 95 -10.83 18.22 -26.04
N ALA A 96 -11.03 16.89 -26.02
CA ALA A 96 -10.92 16.10 -24.79
C ALA A 96 -9.61 16.39 -24.05
N PHE A 97 -9.67 16.53 -22.73
CA PHE A 97 -8.49 16.68 -21.88
C PHE A 97 -8.55 15.73 -20.68
N ASP A 98 -7.37 15.42 -20.14
CA ASP A 98 -7.21 14.49 -19.03
C ASP A 98 -7.01 15.22 -17.70
N VAL A 99 -7.67 14.74 -16.65
CA VAL A 99 -7.50 15.21 -15.27
C VAL A 99 -7.19 14.03 -14.36
N ILE A 100 -6.07 14.10 -13.64
CA ILE A 100 -5.70 13.07 -12.65
C ILE A 100 -6.21 13.49 -11.27
N THR A 101 -6.78 12.55 -10.52
CA THR A 101 -7.21 12.78 -9.13
C THR A 101 -6.02 13.20 -8.26
N ARG A 102 -6.20 14.24 -7.42
CA ARG A 102 -5.19 14.65 -6.43
C ARG A 102 -5.13 13.62 -5.30
N PRO A 103 -4.01 12.89 -5.10
CA PRO A 103 -3.97 11.84 -4.09
C PRO A 103 -4.01 12.40 -2.66
N THR A 104 -4.64 11.66 -1.75
CA THR A 104 -4.66 11.97 -0.31
C THR A 104 -3.25 11.84 0.30
N ALA A 105 -3.06 12.34 1.52
CA ALA A 105 -1.78 12.20 2.22
C ALA A 105 -1.37 10.72 2.41
N HIS A 106 -2.34 9.84 2.70
CA HIS A 106 -2.12 8.40 2.84
C HIS A 106 -1.68 7.76 1.53
N GLN A 107 -2.39 8.06 0.44
CA GLN A 107 -2.07 7.58 -0.91
C GLN A 107 -0.69 8.06 -1.37
N ARG A 108 -0.33 9.33 -1.14
CA ARG A 108 1.01 9.85 -1.46
C ARG A 108 2.09 9.09 -0.69
N ARG A 109 1.87 8.81 0.59
CA ARG A 109 2.83 8.04 1.40
C ARG A 109 3.00 6.62 0.87
N ALA A 110 1.90 5.95 0.49
CA ALA A 110 1.96 4.62 -0.10
C ALA A 110 2.74 4.62 -1.43
N LEU A 111 2.49 5.59 -2.31
CA LEU A 111 3.22 5.72 -3.57
C LEU A 111 4.72 6.00 -3.36
N GLN A 112 5.07 6.83 -2.36
CA GLN A 112 6.47 7.07 -1.99
C GLN A 112 7.18 5.79 -1.52
N LEU A 113 6.51 4.98 -0.69
CA LEU A 113 7.04 3.68 -0.23
C LEU A 113 7.24 2.71 -1.41
N LEU A 114 6.34 2.74 -2.40
CA LEU A 114 6.46 1.98 -3.64
C LEU A 114 7.42 2.60 -4.67
N LYS A 115 7.99 3.77 -4.39
CA LYS A 115 8.85 4.54 -5.30
C LYS A 115 8.19 4.87 -6.64
N MET A 116 6.88 5.10 -6.63
CA MET A 116 6.10 5.47 -7.80
C MET A 116 5.89 6.98 -7.88
N LYS A 117 5.88 7.52 -9.10
CA LYS A 117 5.54 8.92 -9.41
C LYS A 117 4.20 8.94 -10.14
N LEU A 118 3.38 9.93 -9.82
CA LEU A 118 2.13 10.21 -10.52
C LEU A 118 2.37 11.14 -11.72
#